data_AF-A0A2R6IQW2-F1
#
_entry.id   AF-A0A2R6IQW2-F1
#
_cell.length_a   1.000
_cell.length_b   1.000
_cell.length_c   1.000
_cell.angle_alpha   90.00
_cell.angle_beta   90.00
_cell.angle_gamma   90.00
#
_symmetry.space_group_name_H-M   'P 1'
#
loop_
_entity.id
_entity.type
_entity.pdbx_description
1 polymer ?
#
loop_
_entity_poly.entity_id
_entity_poly.type
_entity_poly.pdbx_seq_one_letter_code
_entity_poly.pdbx_strand_id
1 'polypeptide(L)'
;MQRRAVAIYLVFFAVLAAGAYGLVQATSAPSVAVDGPTQEDGDRVTFGDRTYDLSVEDGSGELSWTNESAVFEATIDNGSTVPPTDVVWEGQTARQEETFEAGATVAYNDSEYDLSVNATAGTITLTDPDDPADNTTVEAGDTFEYRGFEATVTDVSGDSATVVWGNDYLLETVSENVTDPTAATLTEQRNLTQLAALDPALYDEINVINGTRVVTYRANGTNAPVSDYFRPAERHELSEGGTLDYQGNETTVEVTNESVILTWSGTRAESISLSEGENVTIQDETYFAHFPDNSSVRILETSEHYGEYHESEQRVEDYRERRNGFWGIVNLSIVAVIILVATALLPVKG
;
A
#
# COMPACT_ATOMS: atom_id res chain seq x y z
N MET A 1 -32.81 45.57 58.27
CA MET A 1 -33.59 44.72 57.33
C MET A 1 -32.72 43.86 56.41
N GLN A 2 -31.50 44.29 56.04
CA GLN A 2 -30.60 43.58 55.10
C GLN A 2 -30.28 42.11 55.44
N ARG A 3 -29.97 41.77 56.71
CA ARG A 3 -29.56 40.39 57.07
C ARG A 3 -30.66 39.33 56.93
N ARG A 4 -31.94 39.72 57.13
CA ARG A 4 -33.08 38.81 56.97
C ARG A 4 -33.39 38.56 55.49
N ALA A 5 -33.21 39.57 54.64
CA ALA A 5 -33.33 39.41 53.19
C ALA A 5 -32.24 38.47 52.63
N VAL A 6 -30.98 38.64 53.05
CA VAL A 6 -29.88 37.76 52.65
C VAL A 6 -30.13 36.30 53.03
N ALA A 7 -30.61 36.03 54.25
CA ALA A 7 -30.91 34.66 54.69
C ALA A 7 -31.99 33.97 53.81
N ILE A 8 -33.01 34.71 53.39
CA ILE A 8 -34.07 34.19 52.51
C ILE A 8 -33.50 33.84 51.13
N TYR A 9 -32.67 34.72 50.55
CA TYR A 9 -32.04 34.45 49.25
C TYR A 9 -31.02 33.31 49.30
N LEU A 10 -30.26 33.16 50.39
CA LEU A 10 -29.35 32.02 50.57
C LEU A 10 -30.11 30.69 50.58
N VAL A 11 -31.22 30.61 51.32
CA VAL A 11 -32.08 29.41 51.34
C VAL A 11 -32.69 29.16 49.95
N PHE A 12 -33.15 30.21 49.28
CA PHE A 12 -33.71 30.11 47.93
C PHE A 12 -32.71 29.54 46.92
N PHE A 13 -31.50 30.09 46.84
CA PHE A 13 -30.47 29.59 45.93
C PHE A 13 -29.96 28.19 46.32
N ALA A 14 -29.92 27.86 47.62
CA ALA A 14 -29.58 26.50 48.06
C ALA A 14 -30.64 25.47 47.63
N VAL A 15 -31.93 25.80 47.74
CA VAL A 15 -33.02 24.93 47.29
C VAL A 15 -33.03 24.80 45.77
N LEU A 16 -32.79 25.88 45.03
CA LEU A 16 -32.65 25.83 43.57
C LEU A 16 -31.48 24.98 43.12
N ALA A 17 -30.31 25.14 43.75
CA ALA A 17 -29.14 24.32 43.46
C ALA A 17 -29.38 22.83 43.77
N ALA A 18 -29.97 22.52 44.93
CA ALA A 18 -30.30 21.15 45.31
C ALA A 18 -31.35 20.52 44.37
N GLY A 19 -32.36 21.30 43.95
CA GLY A 19 -33.38 20.86 43.00
C GLY A 19 -32.81 20.58 41.61
N ALA A 20 -31.99 21.49 41.08
CA ALA A 20 -31.32 21.31 39.79
C ALA A 20 -30.34 20.11 39.82
N TYR A 21 -29.57 19.97 40.90
CA TYR A 21 -28.66 18.84 41.08
C TYR A 21 -29.40 17.50 41.19
N GLY A 22 -30.53 17.48 41.90
CA GLY A 22 -31.40 16.29 41.97
C GLY A 22 -31.94 15.85 40.61
N LEU A 23 -32.30 16.81 39.75
CA LEU A 23 -32.74 16.53 38.38
C LEU A 23 -31.61 15.95 37.50
N VAL A 24 -30.38 16.47 37.63
CA VAL A 24 -29.21 15.93 36.91
C VAL A 24 -28.93 14.47 37.29
N GLN A 25 -29.09 14.11 38.56
CA GLN A 25 -28.83 12.75 39.06
C GLN A 25 -29.96 11.76 38.75
N ALA A 26 -31.19 12.24 38.59
CA ALA A 26 -32.37 11.38 38.43
C ALA A 26 -32.63 10.96 36.97
N THR A 27 -31.99 11.60 35.99
CA THR A 27 -32.20 11.32 34.58
C THR A 27 -31.08 10.48 33.99
N SER A 28 -31.45 9.34 33.38
CA SER A 28 -30.54 8.57 32.52
C SER A 28 -30.41 9.24 31.16
N ALA A 29 -29.20 9.22 30.59
CA ALA A 29 -29.01 9.71 29.22
C ALA A 29 -29.75 8.82 28.23
N PRO A 30 -30.53 9.38 27.29
CA PRO A 30 -31.00 8.61 26.14
C PRO A 30 -29.79 8.19 25.29
N SER A 31 -29.89 7.04 24.64
CA SER A 31 -28.97 6.62 23.58
C SER A 31 -29.65 6.78 22.22
N VAL A 32 -28.84 6.81 21.16
CA VAL A 32 -29.34 6.55 19.81
C VAL A 32 -29.98 5.16 19.83
N ALA A 33 -31.21 5.08 19.33
CA ALA A 33 -32.02 3.86 19.39
C ALA A 33 -32.63 3.65 18.02
N VAL A 34 -31.94 2.84 17.22
CA VAL A 34 -32.39 2.41 15.89
C VAL A 34 -32.44 0.89 15.88
N ASP A 35 -33.58 0.35 15.50
CA ASP A 35 -33.79 -1.10 15.45
C ASP A 35 -33.04 -1.71 14.25
N GLY A 36 -32.36 -2.82 14.49
CA GLY A 36 -31.60 -3.51 13.45
C GLY A 36 -30.64 -4.55 14.03
N PRO A 37 -30.11 -5.45 13.18
CA PRO A 37 -29.11 -6.41 13.61
C PRO A 37 -27.81 -5.69 14.01
N THR A 38 -27.25 -6.08 15.16
CA THR A 38 -25.88 -5.73 15.55
C THR A 38 -24.95 -6.81 15.02
N GLN A 39 -23.87 -6.39 14.37
CA GLN A 39 -22.76 -7.22 13.90
C GLN A 39 -21.53 -6.90 14.75
N GLU A 40 -20.76 -7.92 15.08
CA GLU A 40 -19.56 -7.81 15.90
C GLU A 40 -18.30 -7.77 15.03
N ASP A 41 -17.21 -7.24 15.59
CA ASP A 41 -15.89 -7.31 14.96
C ASP A 41 -15.51 -8.75 14.57
N GLY A 42 -14.98 -8.92 13.35
CA GLY A 42 -14.63 -10.22 12.78
C GLY A 42 -15.80 -11.01 12.17
N ASP A 43 -17.02 -10.47 12.20
CA ASP A 43 -18.16 -11.11 11.54
C ASP A 43 -18.04 -11.08 10.01
N ARG A 44 -18.80 -11.97 9.37
CA ARG A 44 -19.04 -11.91 7.92
C ARG A 44 -20.44 -11.42 7.65
N VAL A 45 -20.54 -10.36 6.86
CA VAL A 45 -21.81 -9.74 6.48
C VAL A 45 -22.02 -9.87 4.99
N THR A 46 -23.25 -10.10 4.55
CA THR A 46 -23.58 -10.28 3.14
C THR A 46 -24.54 -9.18 2.71
N PHE A 47 -24.18 -8.47 1.63
CA PHE A 47 -25.02 -7.49 0.96
C PHE A 47 -25.18 -7.93 -0.50
N GLY A 48 -26.42 -8.02 -0.98
CA GLY A 48 -26.71 -8.56 -2.31
C GLY A 48 -26.12 -9.96 -2.49
N ASP A 49 -25.18 -10.09 -3.42
CA ASP A 49 -24.47 -11.33 -3.77
C ASP A 49 -23.07 -11.46 -3.17
N ARG A 50 -22.60 -10.44 -2.43
CA ARG A 50 -21.23 -10.39 -1.90
C ARG A 50 -21.18 -10.48 -0.40
N THR A 51 -20.23 -11.28 0.08
CA THR A 51 -19.88 -11.37 1.50
C THR A 51 -18.61 -10.58 1.77
N TYR A 52 -18.60 -9.88 2.89
CA TYR A 52 -17.53 -9.01 3.36
C TYR A 52 -17.05 -9.49 4.72
N ASP A 53 -15.74 -9.40 4.97
CA ASP A 53 -15.16 -9.52 6.29
C ASP A 53 -15.22 -8.14 6.97
N LEU A 54 -15.89 -8.07 8.12
CA LEU A 54 -16.10 -6.85 8.90
C LEU A 54 -14.99 -6.69 9.95
N SER A 55 -14.42 -5.49 10.01
CA SER A 55 -13.55 -5.03 11.10
C SER A 55 -14.21 -3.83 11.78
N VAL A 56 -14.22 -3.78 13.12
CA VAL A 56 -14.72 -2.65 13.90
C VAL A 56 -13.71 -2.28 14.97
N GLU A 57 -13.27 -1.02 14.97
CA GLU A 57 -12.34 -0.49 15.96
C GLU A 57 -12.67 0.98 16.27
N ASP A 58 -12.72 1.30 17.57
CA ASP A 58 -12.84 2.67 18.09
C ASP A 58 -13.99 3.51 17.51
N GLY A 59 -15.13 2.87 17.22
CA GLY A 59 -16.32 3.55 16.67
C GLY A 59 -16.21 3.86 15.18
N SER A 60 -15.32 3.14 14.48
CA SER A 60 -15.22 3.08 13.03
C SER A 60 -15.21 1.62 12.58
N GLY A 61 -15.48 1.36 11.30
CA GLY A 61 -15.43 0.02 10.76
C GLY A 61 -14.96 -0.03 9.32
N GLU A 62 -14.69 -1.23 8.84
CA GLU A 62 -14.24 -1.49 7.47
C GLU A 62 -14.88 -2.79 6.99
N LEU A 63 -15.50 -2.77 5.82
CA LEU A 63 -15.92 -3.96 5.11
C LEU A 63 -14.88 -4.29 4.06
N SER A 64 -14.26 -5.46 4.14
CA SER A 64 -13.25 -5.90 3.18
C SER A 64 -13.71 -7.12 2.40
N TRP A 65 -13.28 -7.23 1.14
CA TRP A 65 -13.47 -8.43 0.34
C TRP A 65 -12.36 -8.59 -0.68
N THR A 66 -12.19 -9.81 -1.18
CA THR A 66 -11.26 -10.10 -2.28
C THR A 66 -12.02 -10.08 -3.60
N ASN A 67 -11.66 -9.15 -4.49
CA ASN A 67 -12.09 -9.19 -5.88
C ASN A 67 -11.20 -10.20 -6.64
N GLU A 68 -11.72 -11.38 -6.90
CA GLU A 68 -11.01 -12.47 -7.61
C GLU A 68 -10.91 -12.26 -9.13
N SER A 69 -11.58 -11.24 -9.66
CA SER A 69 -11.59 -10.91 -11.10
C SER A 69 -11.14 -9.48 -11.33
N ALA A 70 -10.19 -9.01 -10.53
CA ALA A 70 -9.58 -7.70 -10.74
C ALA A 70 -8.77 -7.73 -12.03
N VAL A 71 -8.94 -6.70 -12.86
CA VAL A 71 -8.15 -6.51 -14.07
C VAL A 71 -7.10 -5.45 -13.77
N PHE A 72 -5.85 -5.77 -14.08
CA PHE A 72 -4.70 -4.90 -13.94
C PHE A 72 -4.16 -4.54 -15.31
N GLU A 73 -3.52 -3.38 -15.38
CA GLU A 73 -2.94 -2.84 -16.59
C GLU A 73 -1.55 -2.28 -16.29
N ALA A 74 -0.61 -2.51 -17.20
CA ALA A 74 0.70 -1.85 -17.23
C ALA A 74 0.97 -1.32 -18.63
N THR A 75 1.70 -0.22 -18.73
CA THR A 75 2.08 0.37 -20.01
C THR A 75 3.59 0.44 -20.11
N ILE A 76 4.13 -0.05 -21.22
CA ILE A 76 5.54 0.07 -21.58
C ILE A 76 5.61 1.05 -22.75
N ASP A 77 6.23 2.20 -22.55
CA ASP A 77 6.32 3.24 -23.57
C ASP A 77 7.33 2.87 -24.65
N ASN A 78 7.07 3.31 -25.88
CA ASN A 78 8.01 3.16 -26.98
C ASN A 78 9.34 3.86 -26.66
N GLY A 79 10.43 3.12 -26.81
CA GLY A 79 11.78 3.59 -26.49
C GLY A 79 12.15 3.47 -25.01
N SER A 80 11.29 2.92 -24.15
CA SER A 80 11.65 2.59 -22.77
C SER A 80 12.42 1.27 -22.70
N THR A 81 13.23 1.12 -21.66
CA THR A 81 13.88 -0.13 -21.33
C THR A 81 13.09 -0.90 -20.27
N VAL A 82 13.15 -2.23 -20.33
CA VAL A 82 12.50 -3.14 -19.41
C VAL A 82 13.55 -4.12 -18.91
N PRO A 83 13.70 -4.32 -17.59
CA PRO A 83 14.70 -5.22 -17.05
C PRO A 83 14.36 -6.69 -17.35
N PRO A 84 15.35 -7.58 -17.39
CA PRO A 84 15.13 -9.00 -17.63
C PRO A 84 14.34 -9.71 -16.50
N THR A 85 14.16 -9.05 -15.34
CA THR A 85 13.28 -9.53 -14.26
C THR A 85 11.81 -9.40 -14.60
N ASP A 86 11.46 -8.42 -15.41
CA ASP A 86 10.07 -8.01 -15.62
C ASP A 86 9.44 -8.74 -16.80
N VAL A 87 10.23 -9.27 -17.73
CA VAL A 87 9.72 -9.91 -18.94
C VAL A 87 10.36 -11.27 -19.17
N VAL A 88 9.53 -12.29 -19.37
CA VAL A 88 9.97 -13.67 -19.58
C VAL A 88 9.26 -14.27 -20.80
N TRP A 89 10.02 -15.00 -21.61
CA TRP A 89 9.49 -15.77 -22.75
C TRP A 89 10.31 -17.04 -23.01
N GLU A 90 9.75 -17.96 -23.79
CA GLU A 90 10.44 -19.19 -24.17
C GLU A 90 11.69 -18.90 -25.01
N GLY A 91 12.82 -19.48 -24.62
CA GLY A 91 14.07 -19.34 -25.36
C GLY A 91 14.80 -18.02 -25.12
N GLN A 92 14.41 -17.25 -24.10
CA GLN A 92 15.13 -16.07 -23.66
C GLN A 92 16.57 -16.43 -23.24
N THR A 93 17.56 -15.79 -23.85
CA THR A 93 18.99 -16.10 -23.63
C THR A 93 19.79 -14.97 -23.02
N ALA A 94 19.33 -13.71 -23.12
CA ALA A 94 20.00 -12.58 -22.47
C ALA A 94 19.71 -12.49 -20.96
N ARG A 95 18.61 -13.11 -20.51
CA ARG A 95 18.27 -13.30 -19.09
C ARG A 95 18.98 -14.54 -18.55
N GLN A 96 19.56 -14.42 -17.36
CA GLN A 96 20.14 -15.49 -16.59
C GLN A 96 19.47 -15.53 -15.22
N GLU A 97 19.35 -16.72 -14.66
CA GLU A 97 18.75 -16.96 -13.35
C GLU A 97 19.50 -18.09 -12.67
N GLU A 98 19.83 -17.90 -11.40
CA GLU A 98 20.49 -18.91 -10.58
C GLU A 98 19.89 -18.87 -9.17
N THR A 99 19.52 -20.06 -8.68
CA THR A 99 19.11 -20.25 -7.28
C THR A 99 20.31 -20.76 -6.51
N PHE A 100 20.68 -20.04 -5.47
CA PHE A 100 21.77 -20.38 -4.57
C PHE A 100 21.22 -20.91 -3.25
N GLU A 101 21.84 -21.97 -2.75
CA GLU A 101 21.56 -22.53 -1.43
C GLU A 101 22.40 -21.82 -0.35
N ALA A 102 21.89 -21.79 0.88
CA ALA A 102 22.62 -21.27 2.03
C ALA A 102 23.93 -22.03 2.24
N GLY A 103 25.03 -21.29 2.40
CA GLY A 103 26.38 -21.82 2.50
C GLY A 103 27.04 -22.11 1.16
N ALA A 104 26.43 -21.74 0.03
CA ALA A 104 27.10 -21.78 -1.27
C ALA A 104 28.28 -20.82 -1.32
N THR A 105 29.34 -21.20 -2.04
CA THR A 105 30.44 -20.30 -2.40
C THR A 105 30.13 -19.67 -3.74
N VAL A 106 30.17 -18.34 -3.82
CA VAL A 106 29.79 -17.55 -4.98
C VAL A 106 30.97 -16.68 -5.41
N ALA A 107 31.37 -16.79 -6.68
CA ALA A 107 32.32 -15.86 -7.28
C ALA A 107 31.69 -14.46 -7.41
N TYR A 108 32.27 -13.49 -6.71
CA TYR A 108 31.77 -12.11 -6.62
C TYR A 108 32.96 -11.15 -6.47
N ASN A 109 32.95 -10.04 -7.21
CA ASN A 109 33.98 -9.00 -7.15
C ASN A 109 35.44 -9.54 -7.24
N ASP A 110 35.68 -10.46 -8.19
CA ASP A 110 36.97 -11.14 -8.42
C ASP A 110 37.48 -12.05 -7.27
N SER A 111 36.64 -12.33 -6.27
CA SER A 111 36.92 -13.20 -5.12
C SER A 111 35.79 -14.22 -4.90
N GLU A 112 35.99 -15.15 -3.96
CA GLU A 112 34.99 -16.15 -3.57
C GLU A 112 34.33 -15.73 -2.24
N TYR A 113 33.01 -15.62 -2.23
CA TYR A 113 32.22 -15.21 -1.08
C TYR A 113 31.36 -16.36 -0.56
N ASP A 114 31.20 -16.45 0.76
CA ASP A 114 30.24 -17.37 1.37
C ASP A 114 28.85 -16.71 1.41
N LEU A 115 27.87 -17.35 0.78
CA LEU A 115 26.49 -16.90 0.78
C LEU A 115 25.77 -17.40 2.04
N SER A 116 25.13 -16.47 2.75
CA SER A 116 24.14 -16.78 3.78
C SER A 116 22.76 -16.24 3.41
N VAL A 117 21.73 -16.95 3.81
CA VAL A 117 20.33 -16.65 3.52
C VAL A 117 19.58 -16.41 4.82
N ASN A 118 18.78 -15.36 4.88
CA ASN A 118 17.87 -15.07 5.98
C ASN A 118 16.45 -14.88 5.45
N ALA A 119 15.71 -15.97 5.30
CA ALA A 119 14.33 -15.94 4.79
C ALA A 119 13.35 -15.18 5.69
N THR A 120 13.63 -15.03 7.00
CA THR A 120 12.76 -14.23 7.88
C THR A 120 12.90 -12.74 7.58
N ALA A 121 14.12 -12.30 7.29
CA ALA A 121 14.40 -10.93 6.89
C ALA A 121 14.23 -10.69 5.38
N GLY A 122 14.11 -11.76 4.58
CA GLY A 122 14.08 -11.66 3.12
C GLY A 122 15.41 -11.17 2.54
N THR A 123 16.54 -11.53 3.15
CA THR A 123 17.86 -11.03 2.74
C THR A 123 18.86 -12.13 2.45
N ILE A 124 19.82 -11.82 1.58
CA ILE A 124 21.07 -12.58 1.42
C ILE A 124 22.24 -11.77 1.92
N THR A 125 23.30 -12.45 2.36
CA THR A 125 24.58 -11.80 2.68
C THR A 125 25.72 -12.57 2.06
N LEU A 126 26.51 -11.88 1.23
CA LEU A 126 27.78 -12.37 0.70
C LEU A 126 28.86 -11.95 1.70
N THR A 127 29.52 -12.94 2.30
CA THR A 127 30.60 -12.74 3.27
C THR A 127 31.95 -13.01 2.61
N ASP A 128 32.82 -12.00 2.62
CA ASP A 128 34.21 -12.21 2.21
C ASP A 128 34.96 -12.92 3.35
N PRO A 129 35.56 -14.10 3.11
CA PRO A 129 36.26 -14.84 4.15
C PRO A 129 37.58 -14.17 4.58
N ASP A 130 38.15 -13.32 3.73
CA ASP A 130 39.45 -12.67 3.93
C ASP A 130 39.32 -11.22 4.43
N ASP A 131 38.28 -10.48 4.03
CA ASP A 131 38.00 -9.11 4.49
C ASP A 131 36.52 -8.84 4.82
N PRO A 132 36.10 -8.96 6.09
CA PRO A 132 34.72 -8.72 6.50
C PRO A 132 34.19 -7.29 6.23
N ALA A 133 35.06 -6.33 5.89
CA ALA A 133 34.63 -4.99 5.49
C ALA A 133 33.93 -4.97 4.12
N ASP A 134 34.17 -5.99 3.29
CA ASP A 134 33.60 -6.14 1.95
C ASP A 134 32.30 -6.96 1.92
N ASN A 135 31.80 -7.36 3.09
CA ASN A 135 30.51 -8.03 3.19
C ASN A 135 29.38 -7.16 2.64
N THR A 136 28.50 -7.76 1.84
CA THR A 136 27.31 -7.09 1.30
C THR A 136 26.05 -7.86 1.67
N THR A 137 25.01 -7.13 2.08
CA THR A 137 23.68 -7.66 2.38
C THR A 137 22.69 -7.03 1.42
N VAL A 138 21.88 -7.86 0.78
CA VAL A 138 20.91 -7.45 -0.25
C VAL A 138 19.54 -8.00 0.12
N GLU A 139 18.50 -7.17 0.07
CA GLU A 139 17.11 -7.57 0.35
C GLU A 139 16.44 -8.11 -0.93
N ALA A 140 15.40 -8.92 -0.77
CA ALA A 140 14.56 -9.34 -1.89
C ALA A 140 13.92 -8.11 -2.56
N GLY A 141 14.06 -8.00 -3.87
CA GLY A 141 13.65 -6.86 -4.69
C GLY A 141 14.77 -5.84 -4.94
N ASP A 142 15.87 -5.88 -4.17
CA ASP A 142 17.00 -4.96 -4.36
C ASP A 142 17.98 -5.46 -5.43
N THR A 143 18.76 -4.51 -5.96
CA THR A 143 19.79 -4.76 -6.97
C THR A 143 21.21 -4.71 -6.42
N PHE A 144 22.12 -5.43 -7.05
CA PHE A 144 23.55 -5.40 -6.79
C PHE A 144 24.36 -5.77 -8.05
N GLU A 145 25.65 -5.41 -8.10
CA GLU A 145 26.49 -5.73 -9.27
C GLU A 145 26.93 -7.21 -9.23
N TYR A 146 26.46 -8.04 -10.15
CA TYR A 146 26.85 -9.44 -10.25
C TYR A 146 27.33 -9.80 -11.65
N ARG A 147 28.55 -10.34 -11.76
CA ARG A 147 29.17 -10.73 -13.04
C ARG A 147 29.15 -9.61 -14.09
N GLY A 148 29.28 -8.37 -13.64
CA GLY A 148 29.23 -7.17 -14.49
C GLY A 148 27.81 -6.70 -14.86
N PHE A 149 26.75 -7.35 -14.39
CA PHE A 149 25.37 -6.91 -14.61
C PHE A 149 24.78 -6.32 -13.34
N GLU A 150 23.76 -5.47 -13.50
CA GLU A 150 22.85 -5.18 -12.40
C GLU A 150 21.95 -6.41 -12.23
N ALA A 151 22.07 -7.08 -11.08
CA ALA A 151 21.34 -8.29 -10.75
C ALA A 151 20.35 -8.00 -9.63
N THR A 152 19.23 -8.71 -9.62
CA THR A 152 18.16 -8.55 -8.63
C THR A 152 17.99 -9.84 -7.85
N VAL A 153 17.84 -9.74 -6.53
CA VAL A 153 17.41 -10.86 -5.69
C VAL A 153 15.89 -10.97 -5.79
N THR A 154 15.38 -11.91 -6.58
CA THR A 154 13.94 -11.99 -6.89
C THR A 154 13.15 -12.84 -5.90
N ASP A 155 13.81 -13.76 -5.20
CA ASP A 155 13.19 -14.57 -4.15
C ASP A 155 14.20 -14.91 -3.06
N VAL A 156 13.76 -14.89 -1.80
CA VAL A 156 14.50 -15.37 -0.65
C VAL A 156 13.55 -16.21 0.19
N SER A 157 13.67 -17.53 0.07
CA SER A 157 12.75 -18.46 0.71
C SER A 157 13.46 -19.70 1.24
N GLY A 158 13.06 -20.12 2.45
CA GLY A 158 13.71 -21.23 3.15
C GLY A 158 15.21 -21.00 3.35
N ASP A 159 16.01 -21.93 2.83
CA ASP A 159 17.48 -21.88 2.84
C ASP A 159 18.04 -21.55 1.45
N SER A 160 17.28 -20.86 0.59
CA SER A 160 17.68 -20.54 -0.77
C SER A 160 17.34 -19.11 -1.18
N ALA A 161 18.03 -18.61 -2.19
CA ALA A 161 17.74 -17.33 -2.82
C ALA A 161 17.92 -17.40 -4.33
N THR A 162 17.03 -16.75 -5.07
CA THR A 162 17.09 -16.68 -6.54
C THR A 162 17.57 -15.31 -6.97
N VAL A 163 18.58 -15.29 -7.84
CA VAL A 163 19.14 -14.08 -8.42
C VAL A 163 18.94 -14.11 -9.92
N VAL A 164 18.42 -13.02 -10.47
CA VAL A 164 18.23 -12.82 -11.91
C VAL A 164 19.14 -11.69 -12.37
N TRP A 165 19.79 -11.88 -13.51
CA TRP A 165 20.63 -10.85 -14.12
C TRP A 165 20.61 -10.96 -15.64
N GLY A 166 21.06 -9.90 -16.33
CA GLY A 166 21.11 -9.88 -17.78
C GLY A 166 21.11 -8.47 -18.33
N ASN A 167 20.93 -8.36 -19.64
CA ASN A 167 20.73 -7.08 -20.31
C ASN A 167 19.26 -6.69 -20.28
N ASP A 168 19.00 -5.39 -20.18
CA ASP A 168 17.67 -4.81 -20.39
C ASP A 168 17.20 -5.00 -21.84
N TYR A 169 15.90 -4.86 -22.07
CA TYR A 169 15.29 -4.86 -23.39
C TYR A 169 14.67 -3.49 -23.70
N LEU A 170 15.00 -2.94 -24.86
CA LEU A 170 14.35 -1.74 -25.39
C LEU A 170 13.07 -2.13 -26.12
N LEU A 171 11.96 -1.49 -25.77
CA LEU A 171 10.73 -1.62 -26.54
C LEU A 171 10.79 -0.71 -27.78
N GLU A 172 10.57 -1.30 -28.95
CA GLU A 172 10.45 -0.60 -30.23
C GLU A 172 9.08 -0.91 -30.83
N THR A 173 8.23 0.12 -30.97
CA THR A 173 6.97 0.04 -31.72
C THR A 173 7.17 0.57 -33.15
N VAL A 174 6.30 0.16 -34.07
CA VAL A 174 6.33 0.67 -35.44
C VAL A 174 5.82 2.12 -35.43
N SER A 175 6.76 3.05 -35.42
CA SER A 175 6.50 4.48 -35.21
C SER A 175 6.19 5.28 -36.48
N GLU A 176 6.42 4.74 -37.67
CA GLU A 176 6.21 5.48 -38.93
C GLU A 176 4.96 5.02 -39.71
N ASN A 177 3.95 5.90 -39.78
CA ASN A 177 2.81 5.85 -40.70
C ASN A 177 1.91 4.60 -40.66
N VAL A 178 1.95 3.82 -39.56
CA VAL A 178 0.97 2.76 -39.31
C VAL A 178 -0.05 3.27 -38.33
N THR A 179 -1.32 3.35 -38.75
CA THR A 179 -2.42 3.87 -37.92
C THR A 179 -2.92 2.86 -36.87
N ASP A 180 -2.45 1.62 -36.95
CA ASP A 180 -2.87 0.50 -36.12
C ASP A 180 -1.77 -0.58 -36.14
N PRO A 181 -0.64 -0.35 -35.43
CA PRO A 181 0.46 -1.31 -35.41
C PRO A 181 0.02 -2.57 -34.66
N THR A 182 0.25 -3.74 -35.26
CA THR A 182 -0.14 -5.01 -34.66
C THR A 182 1.04 -5.76 -34.02
N ALA A 183 2.21 -5.11 -33.96
CA ALA A 183 3.43 -5.71 -33.46
C ALA A 183 4.40 -4.67 -32.87
N ALA A 184 5.10 -5.08 -31.82
CA ALA A 184 6.23 -4.37 -31.22
C ALA A 184 7.41 -5.35 -31.04
N THR A 185 8.60 -4.85 -30.77
CA THR A 185 9.77 -5.70 -30.52
C THR A 185 10.50 -5.27 -29.25
N LEU A 186 10.79 -6.23 -28.37
CA LEU A 186 11.76 -6.09 -27.30
C LEU A 186 13.14 -6.47 -27.84
N THR A 187 14.09 -5.54 -27.83
CA THR A 187 15.45 -5.73 -28.33
C THR A 187 16.48 -5.59 -27.21
N GLU A 188 17.27 -6.64 -26.98
CA GLU A 188 18.33 -6.68 -25.97
C GLU A 188 19.33 -5.51 -26.10
N GLN A 189 19.55 -4.80 -25.01
CA GLN A 189 20.49 -3.68 -24.89
C GLN A 189 21.86 -4.16 -24.42
N ARG A 190 22.73 -4.50 -25.38
CA ARG A 190 24.02 -5.12 -25.09
C ARG A 190 25.15 -4.12 -24.93
N ASN A 191 25.94 -4.29 -23.87
CA ASN A 191 27.26 -3.68 -23.76
C ASN A 191 28.36 -4.62 -24.26
N LEU A 192 28.67 -4.56 -25.56
CA LEU A 192 29.69 -5.44 -26.16
C LEU A 192 31.08 -5.27 -25.54
N THR A 193 31.42 -4.07 -25.06
CA THR A 193 32.72 -3.82 -24.40
C THR A 193 32.80 -4.57 -23.08
N GLN A 194 31.73 -4.54 -22.28
CA GLN A 194 31.61 -5.33 -21.07
C GLN A 194 31.67 -6.84 -21.36
N LEU A 195 30.95 -7.31 -22.38
CA LEU A 195 31.04 -8.72 -22.78
C LEU A 195 32.45 -9.15 -23.19
N ALA A 196 33.20 -8.27 -23.87
CA ALA A 196 34.59 -8.55 -24.21
C ALA A 196 35.50 -8.59 -22.97
N ALA A 197 35.26 -7.73 -21.97
CA ALA A 197 36.01 -7.71 -20.72
C ALA A 197 35.72 -8.93 -19.83
N LEU A 198 34.48 -9.43 -19.84
CA LEU A 198 34.09 -10.63 -19.10
C LEU A 198 34.58 -11.93 -19.75
N ASP A 199 35.02 -11.89 -21.02
CA ASP A 199 35.48 -13.08 -21.73
C ASP A 199 36.99 -13.32 -21.51
N PRO A 200 37.40 -14.41 -20.83
CA PRO A 200 38.80 -14.69 -20.59
C PRO A 200 39.61 -14.95 -21.87
N ALA A 201 38.97 -15.30 -22.99
CA ALA A 201 39.63 -15.55 -24.27
C ALA A 201 40.00 -14.26 -25.03
N LEU A 202 39.38 -13.13 -24.71
CA LEU A 202 39.53 -11.86 -25.43
C LEU A 202 40.34 -10.85 -24.64
N TYR A 203 41.00 -9.91 -25.32
CA TYR A 203 41.44 -8.69 -24.64
C TYR A 203 40.24 -7.82 -24.29
N ASP A 204 40.33 -7.02 -23.23
CA ASP A 204 39.24 -6.23 -22.64
C ASP A 204 38.82 -4.99 -23.47
N GLU A 205 39.06 -5.04 -24.78
CA GLU A 205 38.83 -3.94 -25.71
C GLU A 205 38.27 -4.41 -27.06
N ILE A 206 37.40 -3.57 -27.63
CA ILE A 206 36.93 -3.72 -29.01
C ILE A 206 37.66 -2.71 -29.88
N ASN A 207 38.39 -3.22 -30.86
CA ASN A 207 39.18 -2.43 -31.78
C ASN A 207 38.43 -2.16 -33.09
N VAL A 208 38.82 -1.13 -33.83
CA VAL A 208 38.31 -0.85 -35.18
C VAL A 208 39.45 -1.01 -36.18
N ILE A 209 39.31 -1.97 -37.09
CA ILE A 209 40.29 -2.24 -38.16
C ILE A 209 39.58 -2.13 -39.50
N ASN A 210 40.04 -1.20 -40.35
CA ASN A 210 39.45 -0.91 -41.66
C ASN A 210 37.93 -0.61 -41.60
N GLY A 211 37.47 0.01 -40.51
CA GLY A 211 36.05 0.33 -40.28
C GLY A 211 35.22 -0.81 -39.69
N THR A 212 35.78 -2.00 -39.51
CA THR A 212 35.11 -3.14 -38.87
C THR A 212 35.49 -3.22 -37.40
N ARG A 213 34.50 -3.36 -36.51
CA ARG A 213 34.72 -3.66 -35.09
C ARG A 213 35.18 -5.11 -34.93
N VAL A 214 36.29 -5.31 -34.24
CA VAL A 214 36.89 -6.62 -34.00
C VAL A 214 37.21 -6.82 -32.53
N VAL A 215 37.15 -8.08 -32.09
CA VAL A 215 37.73 -8.54 -30.83
C VAL A 215 39.06 -9.22 -31.10
N THR A 216 39.99 -9.13 -30.14
CA THR A 216 41.34 -9.70 -30.26
C THR A 216 41.48 -10.86 -29.28
N TYR A 217 41.86 -12.04 -29.78
CA TYR A 217 42.11 -13.20 -28.91
C TYR A 217 43.41 -13.06 -28.12
N ARG A 218 43.38 -13.31 -26.81
CA ARG A 218 44.59 -13.34 -25.95
C ARG A 218 45.56 -14.44 -26.35
N ALA A 219 45.05 -15.60 -26.80
CA ALA A 219 45.87 -16.78 -27.07
C ALA A 219 46.87 -16.61 -28.23
N ASN A 220 46.51 -15.83 -29.25
CA ASN A 220 47.30 -15.74 -30.48
C ASN A 220 47.34 -14.33 -31.11
N GLY A 221 46.67 -13.33 -30.52
CA GLY A 221 46.59 -11.97 -31.03
C GLY A 221 45.85 -11.82 -32.35
N THR A 222 45.09 -12.83 -32.78
CA THR A 222 44.28 -12.75 -34.00
C THR A 222 42.98 -11.99 -33.76
N ASN A 223 42.47 -11.35 -34.81
CA ASN A 223 41.26 -10.55 -34.74
C ASN A 223 40.08 -11.31 -35.36
N ALA A 224 38.93 -11.29 -34.69
CA ALA A 224 37.66 -11.74 -35.23
C ALA A 224 36.67 -10.58 -35.31
N PRO A 225 35.87 -10.45 -36.37
CA PRO A 225 34.77 -9.49 -36.41
C PRO A 225 33.82 -9.72 -35.23
N VAL A 226 33.37 -8.63 -34.61
CA VAL A 226 32.41 -8.66 -33.50
C VAL A 226 31.14 -9.44 -33.87
N SER A 227 30.67 -9.28 -35.11
CA SER A 227 29.48 -9.98 -35.66
C SER A 227 29.65 -11.49 -35.78
N ASP A 228 30.89 -11.96 -35.92
CA ASP A 228 31.21 -13.37 -36.11
C ASP A 228 31.47 -14.05 -34.77
N TYR A 229 31.95 -13.28 -33.79
CA TYR A 229 32.28 -13.76 -32.46
C TYR A 229 31.08 -13.74 -31.51
N PHE A 230 30.41 -12.59 -31.40
CA PHE A 230 29.23 -12.45 -30.55
C PHE A 230 27.98 -12.77 -31.37
N ARG A 231 27.05 -13.53 -30.76
CA ARG A 231 25.70 -13.72 -31.30
C ARG A 231 25.04 -12.36 -31.56
N PRO A 232 24.10 -12.23 -32.52
CA PRO A 232 23.30 -11.01 -32.66
C PRO A 232 22.53 -10.71 -31.37
N ALA A 233 22.10 -9.46 -31.19
CA ALA A 233 21.23 -9.09 -30.08
C ALA A 233 19.92 -9.88 -30.15
N GLU A 234 19.46 -10.35 -28.99
CA GLU A 234 18.19 -11.02 -28.87
C GLU A 234 17.03 -10.06 -29.19
N ARG A 235 16.03 -10.59 -29.89
CA ARG A 235 14.81 -9.86 -30.25
C ARG A 235 13.62 -10.75 -29.99
N HIS A 236 12.60 -10.20 -29.33
CA HIS A 236 11.33 -10.86 -29.09
C HIS A 236 10.20 -9.99 -29.66
N GLU A 237 9.40 -10.56 -30.56
CA GLU A 237 8.27 -9.87 -31.19
C GLU A 237 7.02 -10.05 -30.32
N LEU A 238 6.42 -8.94 -29.92
CA LEU A 238 5.13 -8.87 -29.27
C LEU A 238 4.07 -8.65 -30.34
N SER A 239 3.01 -9.46 -30.34
CA SER A 239 1.89 -9.33 -31.29
C SER A 239 0.64 -8.86 -30.56
N GLU A 240 -0.20 -8.09 -31.26
CA GLU A 240 -1.54 -7.72 -30.80
C GLU A 240 -2.36 -8.96 -30.40
N GLY A 241 -2.92 -8.95 -29.19
CA GLY A 241 -3.62 -10.08 -28.58
C GLY A 241 -2.74 -11.28 -28.22
N GLY A 242 -1.41 -11.16 -28.34
CA GLY A 242 -0.45 -12.16 -27.91
C GLY A 242 -0.29 -12.19 -26.39
N THR A 243 0.53 -13.12 -25.89
CA THR A 243 0.83 -13.25 -24.46
C THR A 243 2.29 -12.92 -24.15
N LEU A 244 2.52 -12.36 -22.98
CA LEU A 244 3.84 -12.09 -22.41
C LEU A 244 3.78 -12.36 -20.90
N ASP A 245 4.75 -13.09 -20.36
CA ASP A 245 4.92 -13.15 -18.90
C ASP A 245 5.57 -11.84 -18.45
N TYR A 246 4.80 -11.03 -17.73
CA TYR A 246 5.23 -9.74 -17.20
C TYR A 246 5.11 -9.73 -15.67
N GLN A 247 6.24 -9.55 -15.00
CA GLN A 247 6.36 -9.57 -13.54
C GLN A 247 5.70 -10.81 -12.90
N GLY A 248 5.85 -11.97 -13.55
CA GLY A 248 5.29 -13.26 -13.09
C GLY A 248 3.81 -13.46 -13.41
N ASN A 249 3.20 -12.57 -14.20
CA ASN A 249 1.80 -12.68 -14.63
C ASN A 249 1.75 -12.94 -16.14
N GLU A 250 0.92 -13.91 -16.55
CA GLU A 250 0.58 -14.05 -17.97
C GLU A 250 -0.33 -12.89 -18.39
N THR A 251 0.22 -11.98 -19.20
CA THR A 251 -0.47 -10.78 -19.68
C THR A 251 -0.88 -10.91 -21.14
N THR A 252 -1.97 -10.25 -21.51
CA THR A 252 -2.38 -10.03 -22.91
C THR A 252 -1.80 -8.72 -23.40
N VAL A 253 -1.24 -8.73 -24.60
CA VAL A 253 -0.57 -7.59 -25.24
C VAL A 253 -1.55 -6.83 -26.14
N GLU A 254 -1.65 -5.51 -25.93
CA GLU A 254 -2.21 -4.54 -26.89
C GLU A 254 -1.09 -3.60 -27.33
N VAL A 255 -0.96 -3.38 -28.63
CA VAL A 255 0.10 -2.61 -29.26
C VAL A 255 -0.47 -1.30 -29.79
N THR A 256 0.15 -0.19 -29.40
CA THR A 256 -0.13 1.13 -29.96
C THR A 256 1.09 1.66 -30.71
N ASN A 257 0.94 2.83 -31.33
CA ASN A 257 2.05 3.51 -32.00
C ASN A 257 3.06 4.15 -31.03
N GLU A 258 2.70 4.23 -29.75
CA GLU A 258 3.47 4.94 -28.73
C GLU A 258 3.82 4.05 -27.54
N SER A 259 3.20 2.88 -27.39
CA SER A 259 3.37 2.00 -26.23
C SER A 259 2.86 0.58 -26.49
N VAL A 260 3.14 -0.32 -25.54
CA VAL A 260 2.46 -1.61 -25.38
C VAL A 260 1.71 -1.59 -24.06
N ILE A 261 0.42 -1.93 -24.11
CA ILE A 261 -0.44 -2.10 -22.95
C ILE A 261 -0.52 -3.59 -22.62
N LEU A 262 -0.28 -3.94 -21.37
CA LEU A 262 -0.31 -5.30 -20.85
C LEU A 262 -1.47 -5.43 -19.88
N THR A 263 -2.36 -6.39 -20.12
CA THR A 263 -3.54 -6.62 -19.27
C THR A 263 -3.52 -8.02 -18.69
N TRP A 264 -3.75 -8.15 -17.38
CA TRP A 264 -3.91 -9.46 -16.73
C TRP A 264 -5.01 -9.45 -15.67
N SER A 265 -5.51 -10.64 -15.37
CA SER A 265 -6.47 -10.86 -14.29
C SER A 265 -5.73 -11.30 -13.03
N GLY A 266 -6.16 -10.80 -11.88
CA GLY A 266 -5.63 -11.19 -10.58
C GLY A 266 -6.62 -10.96 -9.45
N THR A 267 -6.13 -11.06 -8.21
CA THR A 267 -6.93 -10.78 -7.02
C THR A 267 -6.57 -9.42 -6.43
N ARG A 268 -7.56 -8.67 -5.96
CA ARG A 268 -7.35 -7.39 -5.25
C ARG A 268 -8.19 -7.34 -4.00
N ALA A 269 -7.57 -6.99 -2.87
CA ALA A 269 -8.32 -6.64 -1.67
C ALA A 269 -8.98 -5.27 -1.88
N GLU A 270 -10.28 -5.23 -1.67
CA GLU A 270 -11.10 -4.03 -1.73
C GLU A 270 -11.69 -3.78 -0.35
N SER A 271 -11.96 -2.52 -0.04
CA SER A 271 -12.52 -2.17 1.24
C SER A 271 -13.47 -0.97 1.14
N ILE A 272 -14.42 -0.92 2.09
CA ILE A 272 -15.37 0.16 2.26
C ILE A 272 -15.32 0.57 3.74
N SER A 273 -14.85 1.80 3.99
CA SER A 273 -14.82 2.35 5.33
C SER A 273 -16.21 2.78 5.79
N LEU A 274 -16.51 2.50 7.05
CA LEU A 274 -17.75 2.79 7.74
C LEU A 274 -17.50 3.82 8.84
N SER A 275 -18.28 4.90 8.83
CA SER A 275 -18.22 5.96 9.85
C SER A 275 -19.61 6.21 10.44
N GLU A 276 -19.66 6.60 11.71
CA GLU A 276 -20.90 6.85 12.45
C GLU A 276 -21.80 7.85 11.69
N GLY A 277 -23.00 7.41 11.34
CA GLY A 277 -24.05 8.22 10.70
C GLY A 277 -23.75 8.63 9.25
N GLU A 278 -22.61 8.24 8.68
CA GLU A 278 -22.24 8.58 7.31
C GLU A 278 -22.87 7.60 6.31
N ASN A 279 -23.32 8.14 5.17
CA ASN A 279 -23.88 7.32 4.10
C ASN A 279 -22.76 6.66 3.30
N VAL A 280 -22.92 5.36 3.07
CA VAL A 280 -22.00 4.52 2.31
C VAL A 280 -22.80 3.72 1.28
N THR A 281 -22.22 3.52 0.09
CA THR A 281 -22.88 2.72 -0.96
C THR A 281 -22.29 1.32 -0.98
N ILE A 282 -23.14 0.30 -0.81
CA ILE A 282 -22.78 -1.11 -0.83
C ILE A 282 -23.70 -1.80 -1.85
N GLN A 283 -23.15 -2.41 -2.90
CA GLN A 283 -23.93 -3.15 -3.93
C GLN A 283 -25.12 -2.35 -4.49
N ASP A 284 -24.87 -1.10 -4.87
CA ASP A 284 -25.84 -0.13 -5.42
C ASP A 284 -26.89 0.43 -4.43
N GLU A 285 -26.89 -0.01 -3.16
CA GLU A 285 -27.77 0.49 -2.11
C GLU A 285 -27.02 1.39 -1.12
N THR A 286 -27.72 2.38 -0.55
CA THR A 286 -27.13 3.31 0.42
C THR A 286 -27.48 2.90 1.85
N TYR A 287 -26.44 2.70 2.65
CA TYR A 287 -26.50 2.34 4.06
C TYR A 287 -25.84 3.45 4.90
N PHE A 288 -26.03 3.40 6.21
CA PHE A 288 -25.21 4.11 7.18
C PHE A 288 -24.82 3.18 8.33
N ALA A 289 -23.70 3.48 8.97
CA ALA A 289 -23.23 2.74 10.12
C ALA A 289 -23.61 3.45 11.42
N HIS A 290 -24.06 2.67 12.41
CA HIS A 290 -24.21 3.13 13.79
C HIS A 290 -23.42 2.17 14.68
N PHE A 291 -22.55 2.72 15.53
CA PHE A 291 -21.67 1.98 16.44
C PHE A 291 -22.21 2.09 17.86
N PRO A 292 -22.92 1.07 18.39
CA PRO A 292 -23.44 1.10 19.75
C PRO A 292 -22.31 1.08 20.79
N ASP A 293 -21.15 0.50 20.43
CA ASP A 293 -19.92 0.40 21.20
C ASP A 293 -18.70 0.34 20.27
N ASN A 294 -17.49 0.18 20.83
CA ASN A 294 -16.23 0.22 20.07
C ASN A 294 -15.93 -1.05 19.26
N SER A 295 -16.75 -2.11 19.38
CA SER A 295 -16.50 -3.43 18.78
C SER A 295 -17.70 -3.98 18.00
N SER A 296 -18.79 -3.22 17.91
CA SER A 296 -19.99 -3.63 17.21
C SER A 296 -20.56 -2.50 16.34
N VAL A 297 -21.23 -2.89 15.26
CA VAL A 297 -21.83 -1.97 14.30
C VAL A 297 -23.20 -2.46 13.87
N ARG A 298 -24.09 -1.53 13.59
CA ARG A 298 -25.35 -1.74 12.87
C ARG A 298 -25.21 -1.06 11.53
N ILE A 299 -25.32 -1.83 10.45
CA ILE A 299 -25.30 -1.31 9.09
C ILE A 299 -26.75 -1.33 8.60
N LEU A 300 -27.31 -0.15 8.38
CA LEU A 300 -28.75 0.04 8.21
C LEU A 300 -29.02 0.79 6.91
N GLU A 301 -30.07 0.39 6.21
CA GLU A 301 -30.47 1.08 4.98
C GLU A 301 -30.87 2.52 5.29
N THR A 302 -30.23 3.47 4.61
CA THR A 302 -30.48 4.91 4.80
C THR A 302 -31.92 5.25 4.45
N SER A 303 -32.50 4.58 3.47
CA SER A 303 -33.87 4.89 3.02
C SER A 303 -34.94 4.54 4.07
N GLU A 304 -34.66 3.57 4.94
CA GLU A 304 -35.62 3.07 5.93
C GLU A 304 -35.39 3.66 7.33
N HIS A 305 -34.14 3.72 7.78
CA HIS A 305 -33.82 3.95 9.19
C HIS A 305 -33.22 5.34 9.50
N TYR A 306 -32.82 6.10 8.48
CA TYR A 306 -32.10 7.36 8.70
C TYR A 306 -32.93 8.43 9.41
N GLY A 307 -34.26 8.44 9.18
CA GLY A 307 -35.16 9.35 9.89
C GLY A 307 -35.20 9.08 11.39
N GLU A 308 -35.32 7.81 11.79
CA GLU A 308 -35.35 7.40 13.20
C GLU A 308 -34.02 7.66 13.91
N TYR A 309 -32.91 7.43 13.19
CA TYR A 309 -31.57 7.77 13.66
C TYR A 309 -31.47 9.26 14.02
N HIS A 310 -31.80 10.15 13.09
CA HIS A 310 -31.78 11.60 13.29
C HIS A 310 -32.71 12.07 14.41
N GLU A 311 -33.91 11.52 14.52
CA GLU A 311 -34.82 11.83 15.63
C GLU A 311 -34.23 11.41 16.99
N SER A 312 -33.50 10.30 17.04
CA SER A 312 -32.84 9.85 18.26
C SER A 312 -31.63 10.71 18.62
N GLU A 313 -30.82 11.15 17.65
CA GLU A 313 -29.72 12.09 17.87
C GLU A 313 -30.22 13.41 18.44
N GLN A 314 -31.28 13.98 17.86
CA GLN A 314 -31.90 15.21 18.36
C GLN A 314 -32.35 15.06 19.82
N ARG A 315 -32.90 13.91 20.22
CA ARG A 315 -33.25 13.65 21.63
C ARG A 315 -32.04 13.63 22.55
N VAL A 316 -30.91 13.10 22.08
CA VAL A 316 -29.64 13.08 22.83
C VAL A 316 -29.08 14.49 23.00
N GLU A 317 -29.08 15.29 21.94
CA GLU A 317 -28.65 16.69 21.99
C GLU A 317 -29.53 17.52 22.93
N ASP A 318 -30.85 17.41 22.80
CA ASP A 318 -31.83 18.05 23.69
C ASP A 318 -31.56 17.74 25.16
N TYR A 319 -31.26 16.46 25.45
CA TYR A 319 -30.91 16.03 26.79
C TYR A 319 -29.60 16.65 27.28
N ARG A 320 -28.55 16.65 26.45
CA ARG A 320 -27.25 17.26 26.76
C ARG A 320 -27.40 18.76 27.03
N GLU A 321 -28.18 19.47 26.22
CA GLU A 321 -28.44 20.89 26.40
C GLU A 321 -29.20 21.18 27.69
N ARG A 322 -30.28 20.43 27.99
CA ARG A 322 -31.02 20.56 29.26
C ARG A 322 -30.12 20.30 30.47
N ARG A 323 -29.26 19.28 30.40
CA ARG A 323 -28.29 18.96 31.46
C ARG A 323 -27.28 20.08 31.66
N ASN A 324 -26.76 20.65 30.57
CA ASN A 324 -25.87 21.81 30.63
C ASN A 324 -26.59 23.02 31.24
N GLY A 325 -27.86 23.24 30.91
CA GLY A 325 -28.72 24.24 31.52
C GLY A 325 -28.88 24.07 33.03
N PHE A 326 -29.13 22.84 33.51
CA PHE A 326 -29.20 22.55 34.95
C PHE A 326 -27.87 22.80 35.67
N TRP A 327 -26.74 22.42 35.07
CA TRP A 327 -25.42 22.78 35.59
C TRP A 327 -25.18 24.29 35.61
N GLY A 328 -25.70 25.03 34.62
CA GLY A 328 -25.72 26.49 34.61
C GLY A 328 -26.45 27.06 35.83
N ILE A 329 -27.62 26.52 36.18
CA ILE A 329 -28.40 26.95 37.35
C ILE A 329 -27.66 26.67 38.67
N VAL A 330 -27.04 25.49 38.81
CA VAL A 330 -26.24 25.14 39.98
C VAL A 330 -25.07 26.11 40.16
N ASN A 331 -24.29 26.36 39.10
CA ASN A 331 -23.15 27.27 39.14
C ASN A 331 -23.58 28.71 39.44
N LEU A 332 -24.63 29.20 38.77
CA LEU A 332 -25.15 30.55 39.01
C LEU A 332 -25.63 30.72 40.46
N SER A 333 -26.26 29.69 41.03
CA SER A 333 -26.71 29.69 42.42
C SER A 333 -25.54 29.75 43.41
N ILE A 334 -24.45 29.04 43.15
CA ILE A 334 -23.21 29.10 43.95
C ILE A 334 -22.59 30.50 43.88
N VAL A 335 -22.45 31.06 42.68
CA VAL A 335 -21.90 32.41 42.48
C VAL A 335 -22.77 33.46 43.17
N ALA A 336 -24.10 33.37 43.06
CA ALA A 336 -25.03 34.27 43.73
C ALA A 336 -24.89 34.18 45.25
N VAL A 337 -24.75 32.98 45.82
CA VAL A 337 -24.48 32.77 47.25
C VAL A 337 -23.16 33.43 47.67
N ILE A 338 -22.08 33.26 46.90
CA ILE A 338 -20.78 33.89 47.18
C ILE A 338 -20.90 35.42 47.19
N ILE A 339 -21.55 36.00 46.19
CA ILE A 339 -21.77 37.45 46.09
C ILE A 339 -22.63 37.96 47.25
N LEU A 340 -23.69 37.23 47.62
CA LEU A 340 -24.54 37.59 48.77
C LEU A 340 -23.77 37.55 50.09
N VAL A 341 -22.90 36.56 50.28
CA VAL A 341 -22.02 36.50 51.46
C VAL A 341 -21.01 37.64 51.45
N ALA A 342 -20.35 37.90 50.32
CA ALA A 342 -19.39 38.99 50.18
C ALA A 342 -20.03 40.35 50.46
N THR A 343 -21.21 40.63 49.91
CA THR A 343 -21.96 41.88 50.13
C THR A 343 -22.49 42.01 51.55
N ALA A 344 -22.87 40.91 52.20
CA ALA A 344 -23.27 40.91 53.61
C ALA A 344 -22.11 41.19 54.57
N LEU A 345 -20.88 40.87 54.15
CA LEU A 345 -19.64 41.10 54.89
C LEU A 345 -18.94 42.42 54.52
N LEU A 346 -19.47 43.21 53.57
CA LEU A 346 -18.96 44.55 53.28
C LEU A 346 -19.12 45.46 54.52
N PRO A 347 -18.07 46.19 54.91
CA PRO A 347 -18.14 47.10 56.06
C PRO A 347 -19.08 48.27 55.76
N VAL A 348 -20.08 48.46 56.62
CA VAL A 348 -20.98 49.61 56.57
C VAL A 348 -20.19 50.85 56.98
N LYS A 349 -19.85 51.73 56.03
CA LYS A 349 -19.43 53.09 56.37
C LYS A 349 -20.67 53.82 56.91
N GLY A 350 -20.65 54.11 58.21
CA GLY A 350 -21.60 55.02 58.86
C GLY A 350 -21.43 56.45 58.41
#